data_AF-A0A6G2D725-F1
#
_entry.id   AF-A0A6G2D725-F1
#
_cell.length_a   1.000
_cell.length_b   1.000
_cell.length_c   1.000
_cell.angle_alpha   90.00
_cell.angle_beta   90.00
_cell.angle_gamma   90.00
#
_symmetry.space_group_name_H-M   'P 1'
#
loop_
_entity.id
_entity.type
_entity.pdbx_description
1 polymer ?
#
loop_
_entity_poly.entity_id
_entity_poly.type
_entity_poly.pdbx_seq_one_letter_code
_entity_poly.pdbx_strand_id
1 'polypeptide(L)' 'FCVLPGLFNGFCGLEVANNIYSDIDDNFSGQKKLIEQLYRYLCVIEEGFVIAGDNGLKITTDIASGFAGVAIGLVSIMDN' A
#
# COMPACT_ATOMS: atom_id res chain seq x y z
N PHE A 1 15.23 9.29 5.24
CA PHE A 1 14.02 9.33 4.39
C PHE A 1 12.98 8.41 5.02
N CYS A 2 11.81 8.93 5.38
CA CYS A 2 10.71 8.14 5.95
C CYS A 2 9.87 7.59 4.79
N VAL A 3 9.62 6.28 4.76
CA VAL A 3 8.80 5.65 3.72
C VAL A 3 7.40 5.42 4.30
N LEU A 4 6.37 5.87 3.61
CA LEU A 4 4.98 5.83 4.10
C LEU A 4 4.18 4.77 3.32
N PRO A 5 3.31 3.98 3.99
CA PRO A 5 2.51 2.97 3.30
C PRO A 5 1.19 3.48 2.72
N GLY A 6 0.71 4.66 3.11
CA GLY A 6 -0.60 5.17 2.68
C GLY A 6 -0.68 5.64 1.22
N LEU A 7 -1.86 6.09 0.81
CA LEU A 7 -2.16 6.44 -0.58
C LEU A 7 -1.62 7.82 -1.00
N PHE A 8 -1.70 8.84 -0.15
CA PHE A 8 -1.45 10.22 -0.62
C PHE A 8 0.04 10.56 -0.71
N ASN A 9 0.82 10.14 0.28
CA ASN A 9 2.26 10.43 0.36
C ASN A 9 3.10 9.16 0.50
N GLY A 10 2.50 8.00 0.25
CA GLY A 10 3.15 6.70 0.42
C GLY A 10 3.30 5.95 -0.89
N PHE A 11 3.97 4.81 -0.80
CA PHE A 11 4.26 3.99 -1.97
C PHE A 11 3.00 3.39 -2.61
N CYS A 12 1.89 3.26 -1.87
CA CYS A 12 0.60 2.87 -2.45
C CYS A 12 0.16 3.82 -3.55
N GLY A 13 0.19 5.13 -3.32
CA GLY A 13 -0.16 6.10 -4.36
C GLY A 13 0.80 6.06 -5.54
N LEU A 14 2.09 5.89 -5.26
CA LEU A 14 3.10 5.80 -6.29
C LEU A 14 2.89 4.58 -7.20
N GLU A 15 2.64 3.40 -6.64
CA GLU A 15 2.42 2.21 -7.46
C GLU A 15 1.07 2.22 -8.18
N VAL A 16 0.03 2.80 -7.58
CA VAL A 16 -1.24 3.04 -8.30
C VAL A 16 -0.99 3.94 -9.52
N ALA A 17 -0.28 5.06 -9.34
CA ALA A 17 0.06 5.94 -10.45
C ALA A 17 0.91 5.23 -11.51
N ASN A 18 1.92 4.45 -11.10
CA ASN A 18 2.73 3.68 -12.05
C ASN A 18 1.88 2.71 -12.87
N ASN A 19 0.94 1.99 -12.25
CA ASN A 19 0.06 1.04 -12.96
C ASN A 19 -0.96 1.75 -13.87
N ILE A 20 -1.40 2.96 -13.55
CA ILE A 20 -2.30 3.75 -14.43
C ILE A 20 -1.58 4.22 -15.70
N TYR A 21 -0.30 4.56 -15.60
CA TYR A 21 0.46 5.13 -16.71
C TYR A 21 1.42 4.15 -17.38
N SER A 22 1.50 2.90 -16.92
CA SER A 22 2.30 1.86 -17.57
C SER A 22 1.51 1.19 -18.68
N ASP A 23 2.00 1.27 -19.92
CA ASP A 23 1.47 0.54 -21.09
C ASP A 23 1.71 -1.00 -21.02
N ILE A 24 2.09 -1.52 -19.85
CA ILE A 24 2.45 -2.92 -19.64
C ILE A 24 1.34 -3.54 -18.78
N ASP A 25 0.54 -4.43 -19.36
CA ASP A 25 -0.53 -5.23 -18.72
C ASP A 25 0.03 -6.27 -17.71
N ASP A 26 0.96 -5.87 -16.84
CA ASP A 26 1.52 -6.73 -15.80
C ASP A 26 1.09 -6.28 -14.40
N ASN A 27 -0.23 -6.25 -14.20
CA ASN A 27 -0.86 -5.92 -12.93
C ASN A 27 -0.36 -6.82 -11.78
N PHE A 28 0.00 -8.07 -12.10
CA PHE A 28 0.53 -9.02 -11.13
C PHE A 28 1.89 -8.58 -10.56
N SER A 29 2.77 -8.05 -11.42
CA SER A 29 4.03 -7.43 -11.02
C SER A 29 3.80 -6.24 -10.07
N GLY A 30 2.84 -5.36 -10.40
CA GLY A 30 2.49 -4.20 -9.58
C GLY A 30 1.99 -4.58 -8.17
N GLN A 31 1.08 -5.54 -8.09
CA GLN A 31 0.55 -6.04 -6.81
C GLN A 31 1.63 -6.68 -5.95
N LYS A 32 2.44 -7.56 -6.55
CA LYS A 32 3.51 -8.27 -5.84
C LYS A 32 4.49 -7.26 -5.23
N LYS A 33 4.90 -6.27 -6.00
CA LYS A 33 5.83 -5.22 -5.55
C LYS A 33 5.25 -4.41 -4.39
N LEU A 34 3.95 -4.07 -4.46
CA LEU A 34 3.25 -3.39 -3.38
C LEU A 34 3.23 -4.22 -2.09
N ILE A 35 2.88 -5.50 -2.18
CA ILE A 35 2.82 -6.42 -1.03
C ILE A 35 4.20 -6.59 -0.38
N GLU A 36 5.25 -6.75 -1.18
CA GLU A 36 6.63 -6.84 -0.69
C GLU A 36 7.04 -5.59 0.11
N GLN A 37 6.58 -4.41 -0.32
CA GLN A 37 6.82 -3.15 0.39
C GLN A 37 5.97 -3.01 1.66
N LEU A 38 4.70 -3.43 1.62
CA LEU A 38 3.78 -3.43 2.78
C LEU A 38 4.23 -4.36 3.89
N TYR A 39 4.91 -5.46 3.56
CA TYR A 39 5.38 -6.44 4.54
C TYR A 39 6.25 -5.82 5.65
N ARG A 40 7.00 -4.76 5.35
CA ARG A 40 7.80 -4.03 6.35
C ARG A 40 6.95 -3.35 7.43
N TYR A 41 5.70 -3.05 7.11
CA TYR A 41 4.74 -2.38 8.00
C TYR A 41 3.72 -3.36 8.60
N LEU A 42 3.84 -4.65 8.32
CA LEU A 42 2.95 -5.67 8.86
C LEU A 42 3.25 -5.89 10.35
N CYS A 43 2.21 -5.73 11.16
CA CYS A 43 2.19 -6.04 12.58
C CYS A 43 1.21 -7.20 12.81
N VAL A 44 1.65 -8.17 13.63
CA VAL A 44 0.80 -9.26 14.11
C VAL A 44 0.41 -8.94 15.54
N ILE A 45 -0.88 -8.88 15.82
CA ILE A 45 -1.43 -8.59 17.15
C ILE A 45 -2.45 -9.67 17.46
N GLU A 46 -2.15 -10.54 18.43
CA GLU A 46 -2.94 -11.72 18.76
C GLU A 46 -3.20 -12.59 17.51
N GLU A 47 -4.47 -12.75 17.12
CA GLU A 47 -4.90 -13.49 15.92
C GLU A 47 -5.11 -12.58 14.70
N GLY A 48 -4.80 -11.29 14.83
CA GLY A 48 -5.02 -10.27 13.82
C GLY A 48 -3.76 -9.79 13.11
N PHE A 49 -3.96 -9.20 11.93
CA PHE A 49 -2.93 -8.54 11.13
C PHE A 49 -3.29 -7.07 10.94
N VAL A 50 -2.29 -6.20 11.07
CA VAL A 50 -2.45 -4.76 10.90
C VAL A 50 -1.29 -4.22 10.09
N ILE A 51 -1.54 -3.25 9.20
CA ILE A 51 -0.48 -2.50 8.53
C ILE A 51 -0.31 -1.17 9.27
N ALA A 52 0.85 -0.96 9.87
CA ALA A 52 1.16 0.26 10.61
C ALA A 52 1.41 1.44 9.66
N GLY A 53 0.59 2.47 9.79
CA GLY A 53 0.70 3.72 9.02
C GLY A 53 1.78 4.65 9.57
N ASP A 54 1.88 5.84 8.98
CA ASP A 54 2.83 6.90 9.39
C ASP A 54 4.24 6.36 9.69
N ASN A 55 4.82 5.66 8.70
CA ASN A 55 6.16 5.06 8.76
C ASN A 55 6.31 4.01 9.87
N GLY A 56 5.23 3.30 10.20
CA GLY A 56 5.22 2.27 11.23
C GLY A 56 5.10 2.79 12.67
N LEU A 57 4.89 4.09 12.87
CA LEU A 57 4.86 4.71 14.20
C LEU A 57 3.51 4.56 14.92
N LYS A 58 2.42 4.36 14.17
CA LYS A 58 1.08 4.15 14.75
C LYS A 58 0.19 3.39 13.79
N ILE A 59 -0.85 2.78 14.35
CA ILE A 59 -1.91 2.15 13.59
C ILE A 59 -2.87 3.25 13.13
N THR A 60 -2.98 3.46 11.82
CA THR A 60 -3.95 4.36 11.20
C THR A 60 -4.75 3.61 10.14
N THR A 61 -6.02 3.98 10.01
CA THR A 61 -6.96 3.32 9.10
C THR A 61 -7.55 4.29 8.06
N ASP A 62 -7.12 5.54 8.05
CA ASP A 62 -7.55 6.53 7.05
C ASP A 62 -6.99 6.25 5.66
N ILE A 63 -7.51 6.96 4.66
CA ILE A 63 -7.10 6.82 3.25
C ILE A 63 -5.70 7.39 3.01
N ALA A 64 -5.33 8.47 3.72
CA ALA A 64 -4.12 9.22 3.41
C ALA A 64 -2.84 8.47 3.83
N SER A 65 -2.82 7.87 5.02
CA SER A 65 -1.65 7.23 5.62
C SER A 65 -1.86 5.79 6.09
N GLY A 66 -3.11 5.32 6.14
CA GLY A 66 -3.51 4.08 6.79
C GLY A 66 -3.97 2.97 5.85
N PHE A 67 -4.53 1.93 6.48
CA PHE A 67 -4.96 0.71 5.79
C PHE A 67 -6.03 0.94 4.70
N ALA A 68 -6.95 1.90 4.85
CA ALA A 68 -7.95 2.17 3.81
C ALA A 68 -7.30 2.61 2.49
N GLY A 69 -6.21 3.40 2.56
CA GLY A 69 -5.46 3.79 1.37
C GLY A 69 -4.76 2.61 0.69
N VAL A 70 -4.26 1.67 1.50
CA VAL A 70 -3.66 0.44 1.02
C VAL A 70 -4.67 -0.45 0.30
N ALA A 71 -5.84 -0.64 0.91
CA ALA A 71 -6.92 -1.44 0.33
C ALA A 71 -7.41 -0.87 -0.99
N ILE A 72 -7.64 0.46 -1.05
CA ILE A 72 -8.02 1.14 -2.29
C ILE A 72 -6.93 0.99 -3.35
N GLY A 73 -5.66 1.19 -2.98
CA GLY A 73 -4.55 1.08 -3.92
C GLY A 73 -4.41 -0.34 -4.52
N LEU A 74 -4.56 -1.38 -3.71
CA LEU A 74 -4.57 -2.76 -4.18
C LEU A 74 -5.71 -3.01 -5.17
N VAL A 75 -6.93 -2.58 -4.85
CA VAL A 75 -8.09 -2.75 -5.74
C VAL A 75 -7.91 -1.98 -7.05
N SER A 76 -7.39 -0.75 -6.99
CA SER A 76 -7.12 0.03 -8.19
C SER A 76 -6.08 -0.60 -9.12
N ILE A 77 -5.09 -1.33 -8.58
CA ILE A 77 -4.13 -2.09 -9.41
C ILE A 77 -4.78 -3.38 -9.94
N MET A 78 -5.79 -3.94 -9.26
CA MET A 78 -6.53 -5.13 -9.73
C MET A 78 -7.49 -4.83 -10.87
N ASP A 79 -8.11 -3.64 -10.88
CA ASP A 79 -9.15 -3.24 -11.83
C ASP A 79 -8.63 -2.48 -13.07
N ASN A 80 -7.32 -2.21 -13.14
CA ASN A 80 -6.65 -1.68 -14.34
C ASN A 80 -6.28 -2.80 -15.31
#